data_AF-A0A0U9HP97-F1
#
_entry.id   AF-A0A0U9HP97-F1
#
_cell.length_a   1.000
_cell.length_b   1.000
_cell.length_c   1.000
_cell.angle_alpha   90.00
_cell.angle_beta   90.00
_cell.angle_gamma   90.00
#
_symmetry.space_group_name_H-M   'P 1'
#
loop_
_entity.id
_entity.type
_entity.pdbx_description
1 polymer ?
#
loop_
_entity_poly.entity_id
_entity_poly.type
_entity_poly.pdbx_seq_one_letter_code
_entity_poly.pdbx_strand_id
1 'polypeptide(L)'
;MPGLLGCRLRGRLQPRPANQVGRQKLRKEALCWAQQGGDGGPVAANWRSKDPYKVLNVSEDSDAETIKAAYRNLMKEYHPDVYSGVEDANIIADRLIRAYKLLIDDDDREQIRLRKERGPFREPDGPAVSVFVNEFRCIGPQCPYSCVRKAPKTFYFAQETMRARATNRGGDDDYNIQMAVGQCPETCIHFVTEDQRLELEQLMESAVVRGERSDEVQYQMEMLIATANFENGRDRKPRRTPKKRDQYVDWF
;
A
#
# COMPACT_ATOMS: atom_id res chain seq x y z
N MET A 1 45.20 8.91 -74.10
CA MET A 1 46.56 9.48 -73.97
C MET A 1 46.55 10.46 -72.81
N PRO A 2 47.49 10.36 -71.86
CA PRO A 2 47.44 10.97 -70.52
C PRO A 2 48.02 12.40 -70.49
N GLY A 3 47.75 13.15 -69.41
CA GLY A 3 48.41 14.43 -69.13
C GLY A 3 47.92 15.17 -67.87
N LEU A 4 48.45 14.76 -66.71
CA LEU A 4 48.95 15.54 -65.55
C LEU A 4 48.82 17.09 -65.62
N LEU A 5 48.60 17.92 -64.58
CA LEU A 5 48.90 17.95 -63.14
C LEU A 5 48.24 19.23 -62.56
N GLY A 6 47.95 19.33 -61.25
CA GLY A 6 47.67 20.64 -60.62
C GLY A 6 47.09 20.65 -59.20
N CYS A 7 47.96 20.74 -58.20
CA CYS A 7 47.74 20.77 -56.75
C CYS A 7 46.88 21.93 -56.17
N ARG A 8 46.21 21.71 -55.02
CA ARG A 8 46.55 22.39 -53.73
C ARG A 8 45.73 21.88 -52.53
N LEU A 9 46.49 21.54 -51.48
CA LEU A 9 46.06 21.18 -50.12
C LEU A 9 45.43 22.38 -49.39
N ARG A 10 44.35 22.15 -48.63
CA ARG A 10 43.91 23.03 -47.52
C ARG A 10 43.89 22.24 -46.22
N GLY A 11 44.40 22.89 -45.18
CA GLY A 11 44.92 22.29 -43.96
C GLY A 11 43.87 21.92 -42.92
N ARG A 12 44.28 21.00 -42.05
CA ARG A 12 43.59 20.63 -40.81
C ARG A 12 43.72 21.77 -39.79
N LEU A 13 42.60 22.34 -39.39
CA LEU A 13 42.48 23.13 -38.17
C LEU A 13 42.12 22.18 -37.02
N GLN A 14 43.00 22.09 -36.02
CA GLN A 14 42.72 21.40 -34.76
C GLN A 14 41.80 22.28 -33.89
N PRO A 15 40.78 21.71 -33.23
CA PRO A 15 39.95 22.46 -32.28
C PRO A 15 40.67 22.70 -30.93
N ARG A 16 40.44 23.88 -30.36
CA ARG A 16 40.93 24.33 -29.04
C ARG A 16 40.32 23.51 -27.89
N PRO A 17 41.02 23.32 -26.77
CA PRO A 17 40.49 22.58 -25.62
C PRO A 17 39.41 23.39 -24.89
N ALA A 18 38.26 22.75 -24.65
CA ALA A 18 37.18 23.30 -23.84
C ALA A 18 37.45 23.09 -22.33
N ASN A 19 37.18 24.16 -21.59
CA ASN A 19 37.43 24.41 -20.18
C ASN A 19 36.71 23.38 -19.26
N GLN A 20 37.47 22.68 -18.39
CA GLN A 20 36.99 21.58 -17.53
C GLN A 20 36.50 22.02 -16.14
N VAL A 21 36.22 23.30 -15.90
CA VAL A 21 35.86 23.79 -14.57
C VAL A 21 34.35 24.02 -14.49
N GLY A 22 33.59 22.98 -14.18
CA GLY A 22 32.14 23.13 -13.95
C GLY A 22 31.34 21.85 -13.72
N ARG A 23 31.89 20.67 -14.04
CA ARG A 23 31.16 19.40 -13.95
C ARG A 23 31.45 18.55 -12.70
N GLN A 24 32.35 19.02 -11.83
CA GLN A 24 32.83 18.25 -10.67
C GLN A 24 32.11 18.58 -9.35
N LYS A 25 31.31 19.65 -9.26
CA LYS A 25 30.60 20.00 -8.02
C LYS A 25 29.29 19.24 -7.80
N LEU A 26 28.62 18.76 -8.85
CA LEU A 26 27.38 17.97 -8.73
C LEU A 26 27.60 16.46 -8.53
N ARG A 27 28.86 16.00 -8.47
CA ARG A 27 29.19 14.58 -8.27
C ARG A 27 29.55 14.23 -6.82
N LYS A 28 29.82 15.21 -5.96
CA LYS A 28 30.22 14.96 -4.56
C LYS A 28 29.06 14.98 -3.56
N GLU A 29 27.92 15.57 -3.90
CA GLU A 29 26.71 15.54 -3.03
C GLU A 29 25.87 14.27 -3.23
N ALA A 30 25.97 13.60 -4.39
CA ALA A 30 25.34 12.31 -4.64
C ALA A 30 26.06 11.11 -3.97
N LEU A 31 27.25 11.34 -3.38
CA LEU A 31 28.10 10.29 -2.81
C LEU A 31 27.89 10.07 -1.30
N CYS A 32 27.02 10.86 -0.65
CA CYS A 32 26.72 10.69 0.78
C CYS A 32 25.56 9.69 1.06
N TRP A 33 24.91 9.16 0.04
CA TRP A 33 23.81 8.19 0.19
C TRP A 33 24.28 6.72 0.07
N ALA A 34 25.60 6.48 -0.03
CA ALA A 34 26.14 5.15 -0.37
C ALA A 34 26.82 4.41 0.80
N GLN A 35 26.68 4.87 2.05
CA GLN A 35 27.48 4.35 3.17
C GLN A 35 26.69 3.88 4.39
N GLN A 36 25.41 3.52 4.22
CA GLN A 36 24.66 2.75 5.22
C GLN A 36 23.93 1.62 4.50
N GLY A 37 24.38 0.39 4.77
CA GLY A 37 23.98 -0.82 4.06
C GLY A 37 22.52 -1.21 4.29
N GLY A 38 21.92 -1.72 3.21
CA GLY A 38 20.62 -2.38 3.18
C GLY A 38 20.20 -2.55 1.73
N ASP A 39 20.12 -3.79 1.25
CA ASP A 39 19.66 -4.13 -0.10
C ASP A 39 18.29 -3.51 -0.39
N GLY A 40 18.29 -2.47 -1.22
CA GLY A 40 17.07 -1.81 -1.69
C GLY A 40 17.41 -0.90 -2.85
N GLY A 41 17.19 -1.37 -4.08
CA GLY A 41 17.04 -0.47 -5.22
C GLY A 41 15.96 0.59 -4.95
N PRO A 42 15.82 1.65 -5.78
CA PRO A 42 14.84 2.69 -5.53
C PRO A 42 13.45 2.06 -5.36
N VAL A 43 12.97 2.02 -4.12
CA VAL A 43 11.65 1.51 -3.77
C VAL A 43 10.67 2.42 -4.48
N ALA A 44 10.06 1.93 -5.56
CA ALA A 44 9.08 2.71 -6.31
C ALA A 44 7.97 3.17 -5.37
N ALA A 45 7.56 4.43 -5.49
CA ALA A 45 6.50 4.99 -4.64
C ALA A 45 5.25 4.11 -4.70
N ASN A 46 4.79 3.64 -3.53
CA ASN A 46 3.61 2.81 -3.45
C ASN A 46 2.36 3.69 -3.34
N TRP A 47 1.98 4.33 -4.46
CA TRP A 47 0.79 5.18 -4.55
C TRP A 47 -0.53 4.41 -4.28
N ARG A 48 -0.47 3.07 -4.21
CA ARG A 48 -1.60 2.22 -3.82
C ARG A 48 -1.83 2.15 -2.31
N SER A 49 -0.83 2.51 -1.51
CA SER A 49 -0.89 2.47 -0.05
C SER A 49 -1.89 3.49 0.51
N LYS A 50 -2.47 3.16 1.68
CA LYS A 50 -3.26 4.10 2.50
C LYS A 50 -2.35 5.03 3.33
N ASP A 51 -1.14 4.56 3.65
CA ASP A 51 -0.17 5.30 4.45
C ASP A 51 0.45 6.47 3.66
N PRO A 52 0.30 7.74 4.10
CA PRO A 52 0.83 8.90 3.38
C PRO A 52 2.36 8.86 3.19
N TYR A 53 3.08 8.36 4.19
CA TYR A 53 4.54 8.19 4.13
C TYR A 53 4.98 7.20 3.05
N LYS A 54 4.26 6.07 2.91
CA LYS A 54 4.53 5.06 1.86
C LYS A 54 4.16 5.57 0.47
N VAL A 55 3.11 6.40 0.37
CA VAL A 55 2.70 7.04 -0.90
C VAL A 55 3.79 7.98 -1.42
N LEU A 56 4.40 8.78 -0.55
CA LEU A 56 5.48 9.70 -0.93
C LEU A 56 6.88 9.06 -0.86
N ASN A 57 6.98 7.81 -0.39
CA ASN A 57 8.22 7.09 -0.19
C ASN A 57 9.22 7.83 0.71
N VAL A 58 8.73 8.32 1.85
CA VAL A 58 9.50 9.05 2.86
C VAL A 58 9.39 8.37 4.22
N SER A 59 10.35 8.64 5.11
CA SER A 59 10.32 8.13 6.48
C SER A 59 9.30 8.90 7.32
N GLU A 60 8.81 8.29 8.39
CA GLU A 60 7.92 8.94 9.36
C GLU A 60 8.62 10.10 10.10
N ASP A 61 9.95 10.03 10.22
CA ASP A 61 10.79 11.06 10.84
C ASP A 61 11.29 12.11 9.86
N SER A 62 10.86 12.07 8.59
CA SER A 62 11.32 13.04 7.59
C SER A 62 10.86 14.46 7.92
N ASP A 63 11.72 15.42 7.59
CA ASP A 63 11.46 16.85 7.71
C ASP A 63 10.58 17.36 6.56
N ALA A 64 9.98 18.54 6.76
CA ALA A 64 9.08 19.13 5.79
C ALA A 64 9.74 19.46 4.44
N GLU A 65 11.06 19.72 4.40
CA GLU A 65 11.77 20.00 3.14
C GLU A 65 11.96 18.73 2.32
N THR A 66 12.33 17.62 2.98
CA THR A 66 12.42 16.29 2.36
C THR A 66 11.07 15.85 1.81
N ILE A 67 9.98 16.04 2.56
CA ILE A 67 8.61 15.71 2.11
C ILE A 67 8.23 16.53 0.85
N LYS A 68 8.53 17.84 0.84
CA LYS A 68 8.30 18.70 -0.33
C LYS A 68 9.16 18.30 -1.52
N ALA A 69 10.40 17.88 -1.30
CA ALA A 69 11.28 17.42 -2.37
C ALA A 69 10.77 16.12 -3.00
N ALA A 70 10.40 15.14 -2.17
CA ALA A 70 9.83 13.86 -2.62
C ALA A 70 8.53 14.06 -3.43
N TYR A 71 7.59 14.86 -2.91
CA TYR A 71 6.36 15.19 -3.61
C TYR A 71 6.61 15.84 -4.97
N ARG A 72 7.53 16.83 -5.05
CA ARG A 72 7.87 17.49 -6.32
C ARG A 72 8.50 16.54 -7.33
N ASN A 73 9.26 15.55 -6.89
CA ASN A 73 9.87 14.56 -7.78
C ASN A 73 8.81 13.60 -8.32
N LEU A 74 7.94 13.08 -7.45
CA LEU A 74 6.86 12.18 -7.85
C LEU A 74 5.85 12.87 -8.77
N MET A 75 5.50 14.12 -8.50
CA MET A 75 4.54 14.85 -9.34
C MET A 75 5.09 15.14 -10.74
N LYS A 76 6.41 15.22 -10.93
CA LYS A 76 7.02 15.33 -12.28
C LYS A 76 6.90 14.04 -13.07
N GLU A 77 6.93 12.90 -12.39
CA GLU A 77 6.86 11.57 -13.00
C GLU A 77 5.41 11.17 -13.32
N TYR A 78 4.48 11.45 -12.40
CA TYR A 78 3.07 11.04 -12.48
C TYR A 78 2.12 12.18 -12.89
N HIS A 79 2.63 13.27 -13.45
CA HIS A 79 1.78 14.35 -13.95
C HIS A 79 0.84 13.84 -15.05
N PRO A 80 -0.46 14.21 -15.08
CA PRO A 80 -1.39 13.76 -16.12
C PRO A 80 -0.96 14.09 -17.55
N ASP A 81 -0.20 15.17 -17.74
CA ASP A 81 0.32 15.56 -19.07
C ASP A 81 1.55 14.76 -19.51
N VAL A 82 2.26 14.12 -18.58
CA VAL A 82 3.56 13.45 -18.85
C VAL A 82 3.44 11.94 -18.77
N TYR A 83 2.63 11.44 -17.84
CA TYR A 83 2.49 10.01 -17.58
C TYR A 83 1.63 9.33 -18.63
N SER A 84 2.19 8.33 -19.31
CA SER A 84 1.52 7.54 -20.36
C SER A 84 1.37 6.06 -19.98
N GLY A 85 1.28 5.74 -18.69
CA GLY A 85 1.16 4.36 -18.22
C GLY A 85 -0.26 3.79 -18.28
N VAL A 86 -0.41 2.57 -17.77
CA VAL A 86 -1.67 1.80 -17.82
C VAL A 86 -2.72 2.36 -16.84
N GLU A 87 -2.27 2.98 -15.76
CA GLU A 87 -3.12 3.50 -14.69
C GLU A 87 -3.49 4.97 -14.95
N ASP A 88 -4.62 5.43 -14.41
CA ASP A 88 -5.05 6.82 -14.60
C ASP A 88 -4.15 7.77 -13.80
N ALA A 89 -3.38 8.57 -14.52
CA ALA A 89 -2.47 9.57 -13.95
C ALA A 89 -3.18 10.53 -12.98
N ASN A 90 -4.44 10.86 -13.25
CA ASN A 90 -5.22 11.75 -12.38
C ASN A 90 -5.44 11.14 -11.00
N ILE A 91 -5.70 9.82 -10.94
CA ILE A 91 -5.90 9.11 -9.68
C ILE A 91 -4.60 9.09 -8.87
N ILE A 92 -3.47 8.88 -9.55
CA ILE A 92 -2.15 8.87 -8.90
C ILE A 92 -1.81 10.26 -8.37
N ALA A 93 -1.95 11.29 -9.20
CA ALA A 93 -1.68 12.68 -8.83
C ALA A 93 -2.55 13.15 -7.66
N ASP A 94 -3.85 12.85 -7.68
CA ASP A 94 -4.78 13.16 -6.58
C ASP A 94 -4.37 12.48 -5.26
N ARG A 95 -3.89 11.24 -5.31
CA ARG A 95 -3.34 10.55 -4.13
C ARG A 95 -2.06 11.19 -3.61
N LEU A 96 -1.14 11.59 -4.49
CA LEU A 96 0.08 12.29 -4.11
C LEU A 96 -0.25 13.63 -3.42
N ILE A 97 -1.21 14.39 -3.97
CA ILE A 97 -1.67 15.66 -3.39
C ILE A 97 -2.28 15.44 -2.01
N ARG A 98 -3.15 14.44 -1.84
CA ARG A 98 -3.75 14.12 -0.54
C ARG A 98 -2.70 13.74 0.50
N ALA A 99 -1.76 12.86 0.13
CA ALA A 99 -0.69 12.44 1.04
C ALA A 99 0.18 13.64 1.46
N TYR A 100 0.55 14.50 0.52
CA TYR A 100 1.32 15.71 0.82
C TYR A 100 0.58 16.66 1.77
N LYS A 101 -0.72 16.88 1.58
CA LYS A 101 -1.53 17.74 2.45
C LYS A 101 -1.56 17.26 3.90
N LEU A 102 -1.69 15.96 4.10
CA LEU A 102 -1.73 15.35 5.44
C LEU A 102 -0.38 15.40 6.16
N LEU A 103 0.74 15.42 5.42
CA LEU A 103 2.08 15.41 6.01
C LEU A 103 2.67 16.79 6.23
N ILE A 104 2.16 17.82 5.56
CA ILE A 104 2.68 19.19 5.69
C ILE A 104 2.06 19.95 6.86
N ASP A 105 0.84 19.57 7.25
CA ASP A 105 0.16 20.13 8.41
C ASP A 105 0.53 19.31 9.65
N ASP A 106 1.06 19.98 10.68
CA ASP A 106 1.56 19.32 11.88
C ASP A 106 0.42 18.69 12.70
N ASP A 107 -0.79 19.28 12.68
CA ASP A 107 -1.94 18.74 13.40
C ASP A 107 -2.43 17.45 12.73
N ASP A 108 -2.57 17.45 11.40
CA ASP A 108 -2.94 16.25 10.63
C ASP A 108 -1.90 15.12 10.79
N ARG A 109 -0.60 15.49 10.78
CA ARG A 109 0.50 14.56 11.00
C ARG A 109 0.43 13.91 12.38
N GLU A 110 0.13 14.69 13.41
CA GLU A 110 -0.05 14.17 14.76
C GLU A 110 -1.31 13.30 14.88
N GLN A 111 -2.42 13.66 14.23
CA GLN A 111 -3.61 12.81 14.20
C GLN A 111 -3.32 11.44 13.57
N ILE A 112 -2.50 11.39 12.51
CA ILE A 112 -2.06 10.12 11.90
C ILE A 112 -1.26 9.30 12.92
N ARG A 113 -0.35 9.93 13.66
CA ARG A 113 0.47 9.25 14.68
C ARG A 113 -0.42 8.69 15.80
N LEU A 114 -1.31 9.51 16.36
CA LEU A 114 -2.25 9.10 17.40
C LEU A 114 -3.18 7.97 16.94
N ARG A 115 -3.65 8.02 15.70
CA ARG A 115 -4.49 6.95 15.12
C ARG A 115 -3.73 5.63 15.02
N LYS A 116 -2.47 5.66 14.56
CA LYS A 116 -1.60 4.48 14.52
C LYS A 116 -1.36 3.91 15.91
N GLU A 117 -1.13 4.77 16.91
CA GLU A 117 -0.93 4.33 18.30
C GLU A 117 -2.19 3.68 18.91
N ARG A 118 -3.40 4.13 18.52
CA ARG A 118 -4.66 3.52 18.95
C ARG A 118 -4.92 2.15 18.31
N GLY A 119 -4.37 1.91 17.12
CA GLY A 119 -4.46 0.67 16.37
C GLY A 119 -5.81 0.44 15.65
N PRO A 120 -5.83 -0.45 14.65
CA PRO A 120 -6.97 -0.62 13.74
C PRO A 120 -8.18 -1.31 14.39
N PHE A 121 -8.02 -1.92 15.56
CA PHE A 121 -9.11 -2.57 16.31
C PHE A 121 -9.98 -1.57 17.07
N ARG A 122 -9.41 -0.45 17.53
CA ARG A 122 -10.15 0.59 18.25
C ARG A 122 -10.75 1.63 17.30
N GLU A 123 -9.99 2.02 16.29
CA GLU A 123 -10.40 3.06 15.33
C GLU A 123 -10.22 2.55 13.89
N PRO A 124 -11.21 1.80 13.36
CA PRO A 124 -11.07 1.11 12.08
C PRO A 124 -11.08 2.04 10.87
N ASP A 125 -10.20 1.76 9.91
CA ASP A 125 -10.05 2.47 8.65
C ASP A 125 -11.10 2.01 7.61
N GLY A 126 -12.36 2.38 7.85
CA GLY A 126 -13.46 2.15 6.92
C GLY A 126 -14.29 0.88 7.21
N PRO A 127 -15.13 0.44 6.26
CA PRO A 127 -16.06 -0.66 6.47
C PRO A 127 -15.34 -2.02 6.54
N ALA A 128 -15.89 -2.93 7.34
CA ALA A 128 -15.42 -4.32 7.43
C ALA A 128 -15.87 -5.15 6.21
N VAL A 129 -15.18 -4.96 5.08
CA VAL A 129 -15.43 -5.68 3.82
C VAL A 129 -14.62 -6.99 3.75
N SER A 130 -13.52 -7.05 4.50
CA SER A 130 -12.64 -8.21 4.51
C SER A 130 -13.12 -9.26 5.51
N VAL A 131 -12.65 -10.50 5.33
CA VAL A 131 -13.01 -11.62 6.20
C VAL A 131 -11.74 -12.25 6.76
N PHE A 132 -11.76 -12.54 8.05
CA PHE A 132 -10.73 -13.29 8.76
C PHE A 132 -11.28 -14.64 9.22
N VAL A 133 -10.44 -15.69 9.16
CA VAL A 133 -10.76 -17.01 9.70
C VAL A 133 -9.75 -17.38 10.77
N ASN A 134 -10.24 -17.62 11.98
CA ASN A 134 -9.45 -18.08 13.12
C ASN A 134 -9.16 -19.60 12.99
N GLU A 135 -7.92 -19.96 12.67
CA GLU A 135 -7.50 -21.35 12.50
C GLU A 135 -7.49 -22.17 13.80
N PHE A 136 -7.35 -21.53 14.97
CA PHE A 136 -7.36 -22.23 16.26
C PHE A 136 -8.72 -22.86 16.55
N ARG A 137 -9.80 -22.20 16.12
CA ARG A 137 -11.18 -22.66 16.32
C ARG A 137 -11.77 -23.40 15.12
N CYS A 138 -11.13 -23.32 13.95
CA CYS A 138 -11.66 -23.93 12.74
C CYS A 138 -11.66 -25.47 12.83
N ILE A 139 -12.80 -26.12 12.56
CA ILE A 139 -12.91 -27.60 12.52
C ILE A 139 -12.18 -28.19 11.31
N GLY A 140 -12.08 -27.47 10.20
CA GLY A 140 -11.48 -27.95 8.95
C GLY A 140 -12.49 -28.64 8.01
N PRO A 141 -12.04 -29.56 7.13
CA PRO A 141 -12.87 -30.13 6.06
C PRO A 141 -14.06 -30.96 6.54
N GLN A 142 -14.00 -31.47 7.78
CA GLN A 142 -15.08 -32.26 8.38
C GLN A 142 -16.22 -31.38 8.94
N CYS A 143 -16.13 -30.05 8.81
CA CYS A 143 -17.19 -29.15 9.25
C CYS A 143 -18.51 -29.43 8.47
N PRO A 144 -19.65 -29.62 9.17
CA PRO A 144 -20.95 -29.83 8.51
C PRO A 144 -21.39 -28.64 7.67
N TYR A 145 -21.05 -27.42 8.10
CA TYR A 145 -21.31 -26.16 7.40
C TYR A 145 -20.01 -25.59 6.83
N SER A 146 -19.47 -26.28 5.82
CA SER A 146 -18.20 -25.90 5.20
C SER A 146 -18.27 -24.54 4.50
N CYS A 147 -17.55 -23.56 5.03
CA CYS A 147 -17.40 -22.22 4.43
C CYS A 147 -16.77 -22.28 3.03
N VAL A 148 -15.80 -23.18 2.81
CA VAL A 148 -15.15 -23.40 1.51
C VAL A 148 -16.14 -23.93 0.47
N ARG A 149 -17.07 -24.81 0.84
CA ARG A 149 -18.12 -25.26 -0.09
C ARG A 149 -19.15 -24.16 -0.36
N LYS A 150 -19.41 -23.31 0.62
CA LYS A 150 -20.40 -22.22 0.51
C LYS A 150 -19.91 -21.04 -0.32
N ALA A 151 -18.64 -20.67 -0.18
CA ALA A 151 -17.98 -19.57 -0.87
C ALA A 151 -16.53 -19.97 -1.25
N PRO A 152 -16.34 -20.72 -2.36
CA PRO A 152 -15.06 -21.33 -2.75
C PRO A 152 -14.02 -20.36 -3.34
N LYS A 153 -14.42 -19.15 -3.74
CA LYS A 153 -13.50 -18.11 -4.22
C LYS A 153 -12.96 -17.28 -3.06
N THR A 154 -13.75 -17.15 -1.99
CA THR A 154 -13.37 -16.41 -0.78
C THR A 154 -12.63 -17.29 0.22
N PHE A 155 -13.02 -18.56 0.40
CA PHE A 155 -12.39 -19.46 1.37
C PHE A 155 -11.68 -20.65 0.73
N TYR A 156 -10.59 -21.09 1.33
CA TYR A 156 -9.85 -22.30 0.95
C TYR A 156 -9.31 -23.02 2.18
N PHE A 157 -8.93 -24.28 2.06
CA PHE A 157 -8.22 -24.99 3.12
C PHE A 157 -6.70 -24.84 2.93
N ALA A 158 -6.00 -24.39 3.97
CA ALA A 158 -4.55 -24.39 4.01
C ALA A 158 -4.03 -25.83 4.02
N GLN A 159 -3.03 -26.11 3.17
CA GLN A 159 -2.51 -27.48 2.99
C GLN A 159 -1.78 -28.00 4.23
N GLU A 160 -1.11 -27.11 4.97
CA GLU A 160 -0.31 -27.46 6.14
C GLU A 160 -1.17 -27.70 7.38
N THR A 161 -2.13 -26.81 7.65
CA THR A 161 -2.93 -26.85 8.87
C THR A 161 -4.26 -27.58 8.68
N MET A 162 -4.68 -27.82 7.43
CA MET A 162 -6.01 -28.31 7.06
C MET A 162 -7.14 -27.45 7.67
N ARG A 163 -6.87 -26.17 7.94
CA ARG A 163 -7.85 -25.20 8.43
C ARG A 163 -8.27 -24.26 7.32
N ALA A 164 -9.46 -23.68 7.45
CA ALA A 164 -9.96 -22.72 6.48
C ALA A 164 -9.21 -21.38 6.62
N ARG A 165 -8.87 -20.77 5.48
CA ARG A 165 -8.35 -19.41 5.34
C ARG A 165 -9.21 -18.62 4.36
N ALA A 166 -9.19 -17.30 4.49
CA ALA A 166 -9.83 -16.39 3.55
C ALA A 166 -8.80 -15.83 2.56
N THR A 167 -9.23 -15.59 1.31
CA THR A 167 -8.41 -14.90 0.31
C THR A 167 -8.57 -13.39 0.45
N ASN A 168 -7.54 -12.65 0.05
CA ASN A 168 -7.53 -11.19 0.15
C ASN A 168 -8.33 -10.50 -0.98
N ARG A 169 -8.87 -11.26 -1.95
CA ARG A 169 -9.46 -10.73 -3.20
C ARG A 169 -10.96 -10.99 -3.35
N GLY A 170 -11.66 -11.41 -2.28
CA GLY A 170 -13.13 -11.52 -2.18
C GLY A 170 -13.85 -11.76 -3.51
N GLY A 171 -14.05 -13.01 -3.91
CA GLY A 171 -14.56 -13.35 -5.24
C GLY A 171 -16.00 -13.86 -5.28
N ASP A 172 -16.59 -14.19 -4.14
CA ASP A 172 -17.96 -14.68 -4.02
C ASP A 172 -18.97 -13.57 -3.70
N ASP A 173 -20.24 -13.85 -3.98
CA ASP A 173 -21.35 -12.97 -3.63
C ASP A 173 -21.45 -12.73 -2.11
N ASP A 174 -21.77 -11.50 -1.74
CA ASP A 174 -21.79 -11.02 -0.35
C ASP A 174 -22.72 -11.88 0.52
N TYR A 175 -23.85 -12.32 -0.04
CA TYR A 175 -24.80 -13.23 0.60
C TYR A 175 -24.16 -14.57 0.97
N ASN A 176 -23.36 -15.18 0.08
CA ASN A 176 -22.73 -16.46 0.37
C ASN A 176 -21.68 -16.34 1.48
N ILE A 177 -20.95 -15.23 1.50
CA ILE A 177 -19.98 -14.94 2.55
C ILE A 177 -20.72 -14.74 3.88
N GLN A 178 -21.77 -13.91 3.91
CA GLN A 178 -22.59 -13.67 5.10
C GLN A 178 -23.19 -14.97 5.65
N MET A 179 -23.72 -15.82 4.77
CA MET A 179 -24.21 -17.15 5.14
C MET A 179 -23.11 -18.01 5.75
N ALA A 180 -21.92 -18.05 5.15
CA ALA A 180 -20.80 -18.84 5.66
C ALA A 180 -20.36 -18.38 7.05
N VAL A 181 -20.34 -17.07 7.30
CA VAL A 181 -20.04 -16.50 8.62
C VAL A 181 -21.11 -16.87 9.64
N GLY A 182 -22.40 -16.69 9.31
CA GLY A 182 -23.50 -16.96 10.24
C GLY A 182 -23.73 -18.44 10.54
N GLN A 183 -23.35 -19.35 9.65
CA GLN A 183 -23.52 -20.80 9.82
C GLN A 183 -22.30 -21.49 10.47
N CYS A 184 -21.24 -20.75 10.80
CA CYS A 184 -20.05 -21.33 11.41
C CYS A 184 -20.33 -21.79 12.85
N PRO A 185 -20.23 -23.09 13.17
CA PRO A 185 -20.58 -23.61 14.50
C PRO A 185 -19.63 -23.11 15.60
N GLU A 186 -18.35 -22.94 15.27
CA GLU A 186 -17.31 -22.48 16.20
C GLU A 186 -17.12 -20.96 16.16
N THR A 187 -17.95 -20.23 15.41
CA THR A 187 -17.82 -18.77 15.24
C THR A 187 -16.41 -18.34 14.83
N CYS A 188 -15.72 -19.14 14.01
CA CYS A 188 -14.32 -18.92 13.69
C CYS A 188 -14.11 -17.98 12.49
N ILE A 189 -15.16 -17.36 11.96
CA ILE A 189 -15.11 -16.47 10.81
C ILE A 189 -15.63 -15.09 11.24
N HIS A 190 -14.88 -14.04 10.95
CA HIS A 190 -15.18 -12.68 11.40
C HIS A 190 -15.07 -11.67 10.24
N PHE A 191 -16.01 -10.73 10.19
CA PHE A 191 -15.88 -9.56 9.33
C PHE A 191 -14.93 -8.56 9.98
N VAL A 192 -13.94 -8.11 9.22
CA VAL A 192 -12.87 -7.23 9.70
C VAL A 192 -12.47 -6.24 8.60
N THR A 193 -11.80 -5.16 8.97
CA THR A 193 -11.12 -4.32 7.96
C THR A 193 -9.90 -5.05 7.39
N GLU A 194 -9.39 -4.56 6.26
CA GLU A 194 -8.17 -5.10 5.67
C GLU A 194 -6.98 -5.03 6.64
N ASP A 195 -6.83 -3.92 7.37
CA ASP A 195 -5.71 -3.68 8.26
C ASP A 195 -5.84 -4.58 9.52
N GLN A 196 -7.05 -4.73 10.07
CA GLN A 196 -7.34 -5.70 11.14
C GLN A 196 -7.02 -7.13 10.69
N ARG A 197 -7.40 -7.51 9.47
CA ARG A 197 -7.13 -8.87 8.94
C ARG A 197 -5.63 -9.15 8.90
N LEU A 198 -4.83 -8.19 8.45
CA LEU A 198 -3.37 -8.33 8.37
C LEU A 198 -2.75 -8.51 9.76
N GLU A 199 -3.18 -7.73 10.75
CA GLU A 199 -2.69 -7.88 12.12
C GLU A 199 -3.09 -9.24 12.74
N LEU A 200 -4.32 -9.71 12.50
CA LEU A 200 -4.75 -11.04 12.95
C LEU A 200 -4.00 -12.17 12.25
N GLU A 201 -3.77 -12.07 10.94
CA GLU A 201 -2.98 -13.05 10.17
C GLU A 201 -1.54 -13.11 10.68
N GLN A 202 -0.91 -11.96 10.89
CA GLN A 202 0.46 -11.89 11.43
C GLN A 202 0.55 -12.46 12.84
N LEU A 203 -0.41 -12.13 13.71
CA LEU A 203 -0.49 -12.67 15.06
C LEU A 203 -0.65 -14.20 15.04
N MET A 204 -1.55 -14.70 14.19
CA MET A 204 -1.77 -16.13 13.99
C MET A 204 -0.52 -16.85 13.46
N GLU A 205 0.22 -16.25 12.52
CA GLU A 205 1.49 -16.80 12.01
C GLU A 205 2.58 -16.80 13.09
N SER A 206 2.64 -15.74 13.93
CA SER A 206 3.57 -15.67 15.05
C SER A 206 3.31 -16.73 16.14
N ALA A 207 2.10 -17.27 16.19
CA ALA A 207 1.76 -18.34 17.11
C ALA A 207 2.37 -19.68 16.73
N VAL A 208 2.76 -19.88 15.47
CA VAL A 208 3.35 -21.11 14.95
C VAL A 208 4.86 -21.05 15.16
N VAL A 209 5.31 -20.94 16.41
CA VAL A 209 6.73 -21.04 16.76
C VAL A 209 7.01 -22.49 17.15
N ARG A 210 7.82 -23.18 16.32
CA ARG A 210 8.26 -24.56 16.57
C ARG A 210 7.13 -25.61 16.64
N GLY A 211 5.97 -25.34 16.03
CA GLY A 211 4.89 -26.33 15.87
C GLY A 211 3.93 -26.47 17.06
N GLU A 212 4.10 -25.68 18.12
CA GLU A 212 3.16 -25.61 19.24
C GLU A 212 2.28 -24.36 19.12
N ARG A 213 0.98 -24.51 19.37
CA ARG A 213 0.04 -23.39 19.43
C ARG A 213 0.24 -22.67 20.76
N SER A 214 0.58 -21.39 20.70
CA SER A 214 0.66 -20.56 21.91
C SER A 214 -0.73 -20.17 22.40
N ASP A 215 -1.12 -20.64 23.59
CA ASP A 215 -2.36 -20.26 24.26
C ASP A 215 -2.44 -18.75 24.51
N GLU A 216 -1.30 -18.11 24.77
CA GLU A 216 -1.18 -16.66 24.93
C GLU A 216 -1.59 -15.92 23.65
N VAL A 217 -1.12 -16.40 22.50
CA VAL A 217 -1.46 -15.79 21.21
C VAL A 217 -2.93 -16.01 20.87
N GLN A 218 -3.47 -17.18 21.20
CA GLN A 218 -4.91 -17.44 21.05
C GLN A 218 -5.73 -16.45 21.89
N TYR A 219 -5.38 -16.24 23.17
CA TYR A 219 -6.07 -15.29 24.04
C TYR A 219 -5.97 -13.85 23.52
N GLN A 220 -4.78 -13.43 23.10
CA GLN A 220 -4.57 -12.10 22.52
C GLN A 220 -5.44 -11.89 21.28
N MET A 221 -5.51 -12.90 20.41
CA MET A 221 -6.32 -12.83 19.21
C MET A 221 -7.81 -12.75 19.53
N GLU A 222 -8.29 -13.55 20.49
CA GLU A 222 -9.68 -13.50 20.96
C GLU A 222 -10.03 -12.13 21.58
N MET A 223 -9.10 -11.53 22.33
CA MET A 223 -9.27 -10.19 22.90
C MET A 223 -9.35 -9.10 21.83
N LEU A 224 -8.50 -9.15 20.80
CA LEU A 224 -8.53 -8.20 19.68
C LEU A 224 -9.81 -8.34 18.87
N ILE A 225 -10.19 -9.59 18.58
CA ILE A 225 -11.46 -9.95 17.95
C ILE A 225 -12.58 -9.34 18.79
N ALA A 226 -12.71 -9.63 20.08
CA ALA A 226 -13.76 -9.07 20.94
C ALA A 226 -13.77 -7.53 21.01
N THR A 227 -12.62 -6.88 20.87
CA THR A 227 -12.49 -5.42 20.82
C THR A 227 -12.99 -4.85 19.49
N ALA A 228 -12.85 -5.58 18.39
CA ALA A 228 -13.37 -5.18 17.10
C ALA A 228 -14.90 -5.12 17.16
N ASN A 229 -15.48 -3.95 16.91
CA ASN A 229 -16.91 -3.84 16.63
C ASN A 229 -17.18 -4.49 15.25
N PHE A 230 -17.38 -5.81 15.21
CA PHE A 230 -17.39 -6.65 14.00
C PHE A 230 -18.35 -6.23 12.88
N GLU A 231 -19.35 -5.42 13.19
CA GLU A 231 -20.31 -4.98 12.19
C GLU A 231 -19.93 -3.64 11.55
N ASN A 232 -18.94 -2.89 12.07
CA ASN A 232 -18.28 -1.69 11.50
C ASN A 232 -19.08 -0.89 10.45
N GLY A 233 -20.37 -0.67 10.71
CA GLY A 233 -21.28 -0.05 9.76
C GLY A 233 -21.35 -0.70 8.36
N ARG A 234 -21.07 -1.99 8.18
CA ARG A 234 -21.17 -2.70 6.88
C ARG A 234 -22.56 -2.54 6.25
N ASP A 235 -23.61 -2.56 7.08
CA ASP A 235 -24.98 -2.33 6.65
C ASP A 235 -25.41 -0.85 6.64
N ARG A 236 -24.51 0.09 6.97
CA ARG A 236 -24.81 1.51 6.75
C ARG A 236 -24.80 1.74 5.25
N LYS A 237 -26.00 1.73 4.65
CA LYS A 237 -26.22 2.27 3.29
C LYS A 237 -25.37 3.54 3.15
N PRO A 238 -24.54 3.67 2.10
CA PRO A 238 -23.79 4.91 1.91
C PRO A 238 -24.80 6.04 1.96
N ARG A 239 -24.62 6.99 2.89
CA ARG A 239 -25.44 8.20 2.89
C ARG A 239 -25.30 8.76 1.49
N ARG A 240 -26.41 8.87 0.75
CA ARG A 240 -26.41 9.50 -0.58
C ARG A 240 -25.72 10.85 -0.41
N THR A 241 -24.49 10.97 -0.91
CA THR A 241 -23.84 12.26 -0.97
C THR A 241 -24.69 13.08 -1.94
N PRO A 242 -25.22 14.25 -1.53
CA PRO A 242 -25.85 15.12 -2.49
C PRO A 242 -24.84 15.38 -3.60
N LYS A 243 -25.23 15.15 -4.86
CA LYS A 243 -24.38 15.44 -6.01
C LYS A 243 -23.85 16.87 -5.82
N LYS A 244 -22.55 17.00 -5.55
CA LYS A 244 -21.89 18.30 -5.60
C LYS A 244 -22.04 18.72 -7.05
N ARG A 245 -22.90 19.71 -7.32
CA ARG A 245 -22.95 20.34 -8.64
C ARG A 245 -21.54 20.86 -8.88
N ASP A 246 -20.92 20.46 -9.99
CA ASP A 246 -19.63 20.99 -10.42
C ASP A 246 -19.76 22.51 -10.55
N GLN A 247 -19.41 23.21 -9.48
CA GLN A 247 -19.27 24.65 -9.50
C GLN A 247 -17.87 24.90 -10.06
N TYR A 248 -17.89 25.27 -11.33
CA TYR A 248 -16.80 25.82 -12.13
C TYR A 248 -15.72 26.50 -11.26
N VAL A 249 -14.49 25.97 -11.28
CA VAL A 249 -13.31 26.69 -10.79
C VAL A 249 -12.70 27.33 -12.03
N ASP A 250 -13.10 28.57 -12.31
CA ASP A 250 -12.45 29.40 -13.31
C ASP A 250 -10.99 29.61 -12.89
N TRP A 251 -10.06 29.10 -13.69
CA TRP A 251 -8.65 29.46 -13.63
C TRP A 251 -8.40 30.54 -14.70
N PHE A 252 -8.37 31.80 -14.28
CA PHE A 252 -7.80 32.92 -15.03
C PHE A 252 -6.86 33.72 -14.13
#